data_AF-A0A7K4F0F8-F1
#
_entry.id   AF-A0A7K4F0F8-F1
#
_cell.length_a   1.000
_cell.length_b   1.000
_cell.length_c   1.000
_cell.angle_alpha   90.00
_cell.angle_beta   90.00
_cell.angle_gamma   90.00
#
_symmetry.space_group_name_H-M   'P 1'
#
loop_
_entity.id
_entity.type
_entity.pdbx_description
1 polymer ?
#
loop_
_entity_poly.entity_id
_entity_poly.type
_entity_poly.pdbx_seq_one_letter_code
_entity_poly.pdbx_strand_id
1 'polypeptide(L)'
;MIKSKKPLVIPGVYDALGAKIAQKVGFDAMFQTGYGTSATLFGMPDYGFIGASETVDNARRICRAANVPVIVDSDTGYGNALSVWKLVKELETAG
;
A
#
# COMPACT_ATOMS: atom_id res chain seq x y z
N MET A 1 0.42 10.54 -15.63
CA MET A 1 -0.18 9.19 -15.51
C MET A 1 -1.70 9.24 -15.54
N ILE A 2 -2.38 9.75 -14.51
CA ILE A 2 -3.86 9.70 -14.37
C ILE A 2 -4.64 10.46 -15.47
N LYS A 3 -4.08 11.53 -16.04
CA LYS A 3 -4.71 12.27 -17.16
C LYS A 3 -4.66 11.54 -18.51
N SER A 4 -3.97 10.40 -18.59
CA SER A 4 -3.90 9.59 -19.81
C SER A 4 -5.27 8.97 -20.12
N LYS A 5 -5.60 8.83 -21.41
CA LYS A 5 -6.80 8.09 -21.85
C LYS A 5 -6.61 6.57 -21.90
N LYS A 6 -5.41 6.07 -21.59
CA LYS A 6 -5.10 4.64 -21.57
C LYS A 6 -5.31 4.07 -20.16
N PRO A 7 -5.91 2.87 -20.01
CA PRO A 7 -5.95 2.19 -18.73
C PRO A 7 -4.54 2.01 -18.16
N LEU A 8 -4.40 2.22 -16.86
CA LEU A 8 -3.18 1.96 -16.12
C LEU A 8 -3.26 0.56 -15.50
N VAL A 9 -2.24 -0.27 -15.73
CA VAL A 9 -2.14 -1.59 -15.10
C VAL A 9 -1.34 -1.44 -13.81
N ILE A 10 -1.96 -1.78 -12.69
CA ILE A 10 -1.39 -1.62 -11.35
C ILE A 10 -1.40 -2.98 -10.65
N PRO A 11 -0.25 -3.68 -10.56
CA PRO A 11 -0.17 -4.95 -9.85
C PRO A 11 -0.34 -4.73 -8.34
N GLY A 12 -1.02 -5.67 -7.70
CA GLY A 12 -1.04 -5.79 -6.24
C GLY A 12 0.29 -6.34 -5.72
N VAL A 13 0.86 -5.68 -4.73
CA VAL A 13 2.05 -6.10 -3.99
C VAL A 13 1.74 -6.08 -2.50
N TYR A 14 2.38 -6.94 -1.72
CA TYR A 14 2.16 -7.05 -0.28
C TYR A 14 3.45 -6.94 0.53
N ASP A 15 4.61 -6.87 -0.13
CA ASP A 15 5.91 -6.68 0.49
C ASP A 15 6.89 -5.93 -0.42
N ALA A 16 8.05 -5.59 0.14
CA ALA A 16 9.13 -4.87 -0.55
C ALA A 16 9.75 -5.67 -1.71
N LEU A 17 9.74 -7.01 -1.66
CA LEU A 17 10.30 -7.85 -2.71
C LEU A 17 9.41 -7.83 -3.95
N GLY A 18 8.10 -8.03 -3.77
CA GLY A 18 7.09 -7.90 -4.81
C GLY A 18 7.10 -6.52 -5.46
N ALA A 19 7.29 -5.45 -4.67
CA ALA A 19 7.47 -4.10 -5.18
C ALA A 19 8.68 -3.97 -6.12
N LYS A 20 9.85 -4.50 -5.73
CA LYS A 20 11.04 -4.51 -6.60
C LYS A 20 10.84 -5.32 -7.87
N ILE A 21 10.15 -6.45 -7.78
CA ILE A 21 9.83 -7.29 -8.94
C ILE A 21 8.90 -6.55 -9.89
N ALA A 22 7.81 -5.96 -9.39
CA ALA A 22 6.86 -5.18 -10.18
C ALA A 22 7.55 -4.02 -10.92
N GLN A 23 8.38 -3.25 -10.21
CA GLN A 23 9.15 -2.19 -10.86
C GLN A 23 10.12 -2.74 -11.91
N LYS A 24 10.82 -3.84 -11.63
CA LYS A 24 11.79 -4.43 -12.57
C LYS A 24 11.10 -4.95 -13.85
N VAL A 25 9.87 -5.42 -13.75
CA VAL A 25 9.04 -5.82 -14.89
C VAL A 25 8.61 -4.60 -15.74
N GLY A 26 8.61 -3.40 -15.14
CA GLY A 26 8.33 -2.14 -15.84
C GLY A 26 6.92 -1.59 -15.60
N PHE A 27 6.26 -1.95 -14.49
CA PHE A 27 4.99 -1.32 -14.13
C PHE A 27 5.21 0.12 -13.63
N ASP A 28 4.37 1.05 -14.09
CA ASP A 28 4.47 2.48 -13.80
C ASP A 28 3.94 2.87 -12.40
N ALA A 29 3.21 1.99 -11.74
CA ALA A 29 2.67 2.15 -10.40
C ALA A 29 2.35 0.77 -9.79
N MET A 30 2.11 0.70 -8.49
CA MET A 30 1.71 -0.52 -7.79
C MET A 30 0.67 -0.24 -6.70
N PHE A 31 0.02 -1.30 -6.22
CA PHE A 31 -0.99 -1.22 -5.17
C PHE A 31 -0.58 -2.09 -3.99
N GLN A 32 -0.39 -1.50 -2.80
CA GLN A 32 -0.30 -2.27 -1.57
C GLN A 32 -1.68 -2.82 -1.22
N THR A 33 -1.84 -4.14 -1.26
CA THR A 33 -3.10 -4.80 -0.90
C THR A 33 -3.29 -4.94 0.62
N GLY A 34 -4.48 -4.62 1.13
CA GLY A 34 -4.89 -4.87 2.52
C GLY A 34 -4.88 -6.36 2.86
N TYR A 35 -5.65 -7.17 2.12
CA TYR A 35 -5.63 -8.63 2.28
C TYR A 35 -4.22 -9.23 2.21
N GLY A 36 -3.42 -8.87 1.20
CA GLY A 36 -2.07 -9.42 1.10
C GLY A 36 -1.20 -9.05 2.30
N THR A 37 -1.37 -7.85 2.86
CA THR A 37 -0.71 -7.43 4.10
C THR A 37 -1.18 -8.28 5.29
N SER A 38 -2.49 -8.46 5.49
CA SER A 38 -3.03 -9.31 6.56
C SER A 38 -2.58 -10.76 6.45
N ALA A 39 -2.66 -11.34 5.25
CA ALA A 39 -2.31 -12.73 5.00
C ALA A 39 -0.82 -13.00 5.24
N THR A 40 0.06 -12.07 4.83
CA THR A 40 1.51 -12.30 4.93
C THR A 40 2.12 -11.89 6.25
N LEU A 41 1.60 -10.85 6.91
CA LEU A 41 2.10 -10.45 8.22
C LEU A 41 1.52 -11.34 9.31
N PHE A 42 0.21 -11.62 9.27
CA PHE A 42 -0.51 -12.25 10.39
C PHE A 42 -0.99 -13.68 10.08
N GLY A 43 -0.97 -14.13 8.82
CA GLY A 43 -1.55 -15.41 8.44
C GLY A 43 -3.07 -15.44 8.58
N MET A 44 -3.71 -14.28 8.46
CA MET A 44 -5.13 -14.09 8.80
C MET A 44 -5.95 -13.54 7.62
N PRO A 45 -7.27 -13.82 7.58
CA PRO A 45 -8.16 -13.27 6.55
C PRO A 45 -8.33 -11.75 6.70
N ASP A 46 -8.82 -11.10 5.63
CA ASP A 46 -8.98 -9.65 5.55
C ASP A 46 -10.23 -9.13 6.29
N TYR A 47 -10.22 -9.22 7.62
CA TYR A 47 -11.35 -8.84 8.50
C TYR A 47 -11.04 -7.62 9.38
N GLY A 48 -10.11 -6.76 8.97
CA GLY A 48 -9.74 -5.56 9.74
C GLY A 48 -8.95 -5.86 11.01
N PHE A 49 -8.19 -6.96 11.02
CA PHE A 49 -7.27 -7.29 12.12
C PHE A 49 -5.98 -6.46 12.09
N ILE A 50 -5.56 -6.04 10.89
CA ILE A 50 -4.45 -5.09 10.74
C ILE A 50 -4.94 -3.67 11.06
N GLY A 51 -4.07 -2.86 11.67
CA GLY A 51 -4.34 -1.47 11.99
C GLY A 51 -3.50 -0.50 11.17
N ALA A 52 -3.66 0.79 11.48
CA ALA A 52 -2.91 1.87 10.84
C ALA A 52 -1.38 1.66 10.91
N SER A 53 -0.88 1.17 12.04
CA SER A 53 0.54 0.95 12.27
C SER A 53 1.13 -0.08 11.30
N GLU A 54 0.46 -1.23 11.14
CA GLU A 54 0.87 -2.29 10.23
C GLU A 54 0.83 -1.81 8.77
N THR A 55 -0.25 -1.13 8.39
CA THR A 55 -0.44 -0.59 7.03
C THR A 55 0.63 0.42 6.66
N VAL A 56 0.90 1.40 7.55
CA VAL A 56 1.92 2.44 7.34
C VAL A 56 3.32 1.84 7.33
N ASP A 57 3.61 0.89 8.21
CA ASP A 57 4.95 0.28 8.23
C ASP A 57 5.21 -0.60 7.01
N ASN A 58 4.20 -1.32 6.50
CA ASN A 58 4.33 -2.03 5.24
C ASN A 58 4.53 -1.06 4.07
N ALA A 59 3.75 0.02 4.02
CA ALA A 59 3.87 1.06 2.99
C ALA A 59 5.27 1.67 2.99
N ARG A 60 5.81 1.99 4.17
CA ARG A 60 7.18 2.50 4.33
C ARG A 60 8.23 1.54 3.76
N ARG A 61 8.07 0.22 3.97
CA ARG A 61 9.00 -0.79 3.42
C ARG A 61 8.88 -0.87 1.90
N ILE A 62 7.67 -0.81 1.35
CA ILE A 62 7.38 -0.85 -0.09
C ILE A 62 7.90 0.41 -0.79
N CYS A 63 7.54 1.61 -0.30
CA CYS A 63 7.99 2.89 -0.86
C CYS A 63 9.51 3.08 -0.78
N ARG A 64 10.19 2.49 0.20
CA ARG A 64 11.68 2.47 0.24
C ARG A 64 12.30 1.52 -0.76
N ALA A 65 11.56 0.51 -1.22
CA ALA A 65 12.07 -0.54 -2.09
C ALA A 65 11.87 -0.22 -3.58
N ALA A 66 10.91 0.65 -3.92
CA ALA A 66 10.56 1.02 -5.28
C ALA A 66 10.37 2.54 -5.43
N ASN A 67 10.69 3.08 -6.60
CA ASN A 67 10.65 4.50 -6.96
C ASN A 67 9.47 4.85 -7.88
N VAL A 68 8.46 3.98 -7.97
CA VAL A 68 7.22 4.25 -8.71
C VAL A 68 6.06 4.47 -7.72
N PRO A 69 5.02 5.23 -8.07
CA PRO A 69 3.90 5.51 -7.18
C PRO A 69 3.24 4.26 -6.61
N VAL A 70 2.89 4.31 -5.32
CA VAL A 70 2.22 3.23 -4.58
C VAL A 70 0.85 3.73 -4.14
N ILE A 71 -0.19 2.98 -4.49
CA ILE A 71 -1.54 3.17 -3.93
C ILE A 71 -1.65 2.26 -2.71
N VAL A 72 -2.02 2.81 -1.56
CA VAL A 72 -2.10 2.04 -0.31
C VAL A 72 -3.56 1.81 0.07
N ASP A 73 -3.93 0.54 0.22
CA ASP A 73 -5.18 0.17 0.87
C ASP A 73 -5.18 0.63 2.32
N SER A 74 -6.16 1.45 2.69
CA SER A 74 -6.23 2.14 3.98
C SER A 74 -7.52 1.78 4.75
N ASP A 75 -8.18 0.70 4.34
CA ASP A 75 -9.45 0.23 4.89
C ASP A 75 -10.48 1.37 5.02
N THR A 76 -11.04 1.52 6.22
CA THR A 76 -11.98 2.59 6.59
C THR A 76 -11.28 3.73 7.34
N GLY A 77 -9.94 3.75 7.37
CA GLY A 77 -9.14 4.75 8.07
C GLY A 77 -8.92 4.50 9.56
N TYR A 78 -9.10 3.24 10.01
CA TYR A 78 -8.74 2.74 11.34
C TYR A 78 -9.33 3.55 12.52
N GLY A 79 -10.56 4.06 12.37
CA GLY A 79 -11.28 4.74 13.44
C GLY A 79 -12.19 5.85 12.92
N ASN A 80 -12.03 7.07 13.48
CA ASN A 80 -12.85 8.23 13.15
C ASN A 80 -12.07 9.25 12.30
N ALA A 81 -12.64 10.45 12.10
CA ALA A 81 -12.00 11.51 11.32
C ALA A 81 -10.59 11.90 11.80
N LEU A 82 -10.30 11.81 13.10
CA LEU A 82 -8.97 12.08 13.65
C LEU A 82 -7.98 10.95 13.31
N SER A 83 -8.44 9.69 13.34
CA SER A 83 -7.65 8.54 12.87
C SER A 83 -7.30 8.68 11.40
N VAL A 84 -8.28 9.04 10.55
CA VAL A 84 -8.07 9.28 9.11
C VAL A 84 -7.06 10.40 8.88
N TRP A 85 -7.22 11.53 9.57
CA TRP A 85 -6.30 12.67 9.45
C TRP A 85 -4.85 12.27 9.79
N LYS A 86 -4.67 11.53 10.89
CA LYS A 86 -3.37 11.01 11.29
C LYS A 86 -2.80 10.02 10.26
N LEU A 87 -3.62 9.07 9.80
CA LEU A 87 -3.23 8.06 8.82
C LEU A 87 -2.72 8.70 7.52
N VAL A 88 -3.44 9.69 6.99
CA VAL A 88 -3.02 10.42 5.79
C VAL A 88 -1.64 11.04 5.99
N LYS A 89 -1.39 11.69 7.14
CA LYS A 89 -0.08 12.29 7.45
C LYS A 89 1.03 11.25 7.53
N GLU A 90 0.74 10.10 8.14
CA GLU A 90 1.72 9.02 8.29
C GLU A 90 2.05 8.35 6.94
N LEU A 91 1.06 8.17 6.06
CA LEU A 91 1.26 7.67 4.70
C LEU A 91 2.01 8.67 3.82
N GLU A 92 1.66 9.97 3.86
CA GLU A 92 2.41 11.03 3.16
C GLU A 92 3.89 11.04 3.59
N THR A 93 4.17 10.76 4.86
CA THR A 93 5.55 10.68 5.38
C THR A 93 6.26 9.39 4.99
N ALA A 94 5.52 8.31 4.74
CA ALA A 94 6.08 7.02 4.37
C ALA A 94 6.62 6.99 2.92
N GLY A 95 6.08 7.84 2.04
CA GLY A 95 6.54 8.04 0.67
C GLY A 95 5.40 8.32 -0.29
#